data_AF-A0A7J6QWN6-F1
#
_entry.id   AF-A0A7J6QWN6-F1
#
_cell.length_a   1.000
_cell.length_b   1.000
_cell.length_c   1.000
_cell.angle_alpha   90.00
_cell.angle_beta   90.00
_cell.angle_gamma   90.00
#
_symmetry.space_group_name_H-M   'P 1'
#
loop_
_entity.id
_entity.type
_entity.pdbx_description
1 polymer ?
#
loop_
_entity_poly.entity_id
_entity_poly.type
_entity_poly.pdbx_seq_one_letter_code
_entity_poly.pdbx_strand_id
1 'polypeptide(L)'
;MHSSGVAWGIPLYRDHTQSGVDSPGHLDFSAEVSSASRLTDGCLLLVDCVEGVRPQTRHVMRQAFEDRVQPLLVLNKLDRLAALYPDPEDAFQRIRSIIEDVNMHFLNLVESDKEAKGLDEIDAQDEAMYGSFDPTNNNVLFASALHGWAFDLRTWADKLLLPKLKSTRMIAPESTAEDVVKFLWGDYCLKKKGFEAIEGGVTGTRTFVKLVLENIWKLYEQDVNTGREKLSSQFSLSQQIFRSCIDKLPNPVESAERRMETLAPGLWAEGGGGLSAEEVKLYQDSLTT
;
A
#
# COMPACT_ATOMS: atom_id res chain seq x y z
N MET A 1 -18.60 7.21 -12.66
CA MET A 1 -17.18 7.58 -12.55
C MET A 1 -16.35 6.31 -12.53
N HIS A 2 -15.83 5.94 -13.70
CA HIS A 2 -15.03 4.74 -13.93
C HIS A 2 -13.58 5.17 -14.11
N SER A 3 -12.79 5.22 -13.04
CA SER A 3 -11.33 5.38 -13.15
C SER A 3 -10.67 4.36 -12.25
N SER A 4 -10.16 3.29 -12.87
CA SER A 4 -9.48 2.14 -12.25
C SER A 4 -7.97 2.33 -12.11
N GLY A 5 -7.49 3.57 -12.25
CA GLY A 5 -6.10 3.94 -12.03
C GLY A 5 -6.04 5.43 -11.77
N VAL A 6 -5.78 5.82 -10.53
CA VAL A 6 -5.41 7.19 -10.16
C VAL A 6 -4.18 7.06 -9.27
N ALA A 7 -3.08 7.68 -9.66
CA ALA A 7 -1.97 7.92 -8.75
C ALA A 7 -2.26 9.24 -8.05
N TRP A 8 -2.40 9.18 -6.73
CA TRP A 8 -2.36 10.40 -5.91
C TRP A 8 -0.93 10.61 -5.47
N GLY A 9 -0.31 11.70 -5.92
CA GLY A 9 0.99 12.14 -5.43
C GLY A 9 0.83 12.82 -4.08
N ILE A 10 1.58 12.38 -3.08
CA ILE A 10 1.60 12.99 -1.75
C ILE A 10 2.99 13.59 -1.51
N PRO A 11 3.16 14.93 -1.59
CA PRO A 11 4.33 15.59 -1.05
C PRO A 11 4.23 15.58 0.48
N LEU A 12 5.29 15.15 1.16
CA LEU A 12 5.37 15.23 2.62
C LEU A 12 6.19 16.47 3.00
N TYR A 13 5.57 17.45 3.66
CA TYR A 13 6.30 18.57 4.24
C TYR A 13 6.73 18.27 5.68
N ARG A 14 7.90 18.78 6.06
CA ARG A 14 8.47 18.67 7.41
C ARG A 14 7.71 19.60 8.37
N ASP A 15 6.48 19.21 8.73
CA ASP A 15 5.68 19.68 9.89
C ASP A 15 4.27 19.03 9.93
N HIS A 16 4.11 17.79 9.43
CA HIS A 16 2.85 17.05 9.36
C HIS A 16 1.74 17.69 8.51
N THR A 17 2.06 18.64 7.64
CA THR A 17 1.13 19.19 6.64
C THR A 17 1.32 18.46 5.31
N GLN A 18 0.29 17.70 4.88
CA GLN A 18 0.21 17.10 3.54
C GLN A 18 -0.54 18.04 2.61
N SER A 19 0.02 18.34 1.43
CA SER A 19 -0.69 18.98 0.31
C SER A 19 -0.92 17.95 -0.79
N GLY A 20 -2.08 17.28 -0.82
CA GLY A 20 -2.35 16.30 -1.89
C GLY A 20 -2.33 16.96 -3.27
N VAL A 21 -1.54 16.41 -4.20
CA VAL A 21 -1.57 16.82 -5.61
C VAL A 21 -2.34 15.74 -6.38
N ASP A 22 -3.59 16.06 -6.73
CA ASP A 22 -4.43 15.18 -7.53
C ASP A 22 -3.91 15.17 -8.97
N SER A 23 -3.50 14.00 -9.45
CA SER A 23 -3.00 13.80 -10.81
C SER A 23 -4.06 13.02 -11.59
N PRO A 24 -4.66 13.60 -12.65
CA PRO A 24 -5.71 12.91 -13.40
C PRO A 24 -5.19 11.61 -14.04
N GLY A 25 -5.87 10.50 -13.77
CA GLY A 25 -5.50 9.15 -14.26
C GLY A 25 -5.91 8.83 -15.72
N HIS A 26 -6.22 9.84 -16.53
CA HIS A 26 -6.57 9.66 -17.95
C HIS A 26 -5.33 9.83 -18.83
N LEU A 27 -5.19 9.00 -19.88
CA LEU A 27 -4.06 8.96 -20.82
C LEU A 27 -3.74 10.30 -21.52
N ASP A 28 -4.65 11.27 -21.45
CA ASP A 28 -4.52 12.58 -22.09
C ASP A 28 -3.82 13.65 -21.21
N PHE A 29 -3.39 13.31 -19.99
CA PHE A 29 -2.78 14.25 -19.02
C PHE A 29 -1.42 13.80 -18.46
N SER A 30 -0.64 13.05 -19.24
CA SER A 30 0.68 12.54 -18.83
C SER A 30 1.65 13.64 -18.33
N ALA A 31 1.53 14.86 -18.84
CA ALA A 31 2.36 15.99 -18.43
C ALA A 31 2.04 16.51 -17.01
N GLU A 32 0.78 16.46 -16.57
CA GLU A 32 0.37 16.88 -15.22
C GLU A 32 0.72 15.82 -14.18
N VAL A 33 0.51 14.54 -14.51
CA VAL A 33 0.92 13.39 -13.68
C VAL A 33 2.43 13.39 -13.45
N SER A 34 3.22 13.61 -14.50
CA SER A 34 4.69 13.66 -14.43
C SER A 34 5.20 14.89 -13.65
N SER A 35 4.50 16.04 -13.73
CA SER A 35 4.89 17.25 -12.99
C SER A 35 4.58 17.18 -11.50
N ALA A 36 3.45 16.55 -11.13
CA ALA A 36 3.07 16.30 -9.75
C ALA A 36 3.96 15.24 -9.07
N SER A 37 4.24 14.14 -9.79
CA SER A 37 5.11 13.05 -9.32
C SER A 37 6.52 13.54 -8.98
N ARG A 38 7.07 14.48 -9.76
CA ARG A 38 8.37 15.16 -9.49
C ARG A 38 8.40 16.02 -8.23
N LEU A 39 7.28 16.26 -7.54
CA LEU A 39 7.24 17.02 -6.29
C LEU A 39 6.88 16.14 -5.09
N THR A 40 6.64 14.85 -5.30
CA THR A 40 6.08 13.94 -4.29
C THR A 40 7.09 12.88 -3.88
N ASP A 41 7.15 12.57 -2.58
CA ASP A 41 8.07 11.57 -2.02
C ASP A 41 7.49 10.15 -2.12
N GLY A 42 6.18 10.06 -2.32
CA GLY A 42 5.46 8.82 -2.51
C GLY A 42 4.13 9.01 -3.22
N CYS A 43 3.55 7.90 -3.65
CA CYS A 43 2.25 7.88 -4.30
C CYS A 43 1.34 6.78 -3.75
N LEU A 44 0.03 7.01 -3.80
CA LEU A 44 -0.94 5.96 -3.57
C LEU A 44 -1.27 5.26 -4.89
N LEU A 45 -0.95 3.97 -4.97
CA LEU A 45 -1.30 3.11 -6.10
C LEU A 45 -2.67 2.49 -5.85
N LEU A 46 -3.73 3.10 -6.40
CA LEU A 46 -5.10 2.62 -6.25
C LEU A 46 -5.41 1.51 -7.27
N VAL A 47 -5.73 0.31 -6.78
CA VAL A 47 -6.14 -0.83 -7.59
C VAL A 47 -7.55 -1.29 -7.20
N ASP A 48 -8.42 -1.45 -8.19
CA ASP A 48 -9.79 -1.92 -7.99
C ASP A 48 -9.81 -3.43 -7.73
N CYS A 49 -10.38 -3.87 -6.60
CA CYS A 49 -10.47 -5.29 -6.26
C CYS A 49 -11.33 -6.12 -7.24
N VAL A 50 -12.27 -5.48 -7.94
CA VAL A 50 -13.13 -6.14 -8.92
C VAL A 50 -12.45 -6.18 -10.27
N GLU A 51 -11.91 -5.06 -10.76
CA GLU A 51 -11.33 -4.98 -12.10
C GLU A 51 -9.88 -5.48 -12.17
N GLY A 52 -9.13 -5.42 -11.07
CA GLY A 52 -7.72 -5.79 -10.99
C GLY A 52 -6.81 -4.79 -11.69
N VAL A 53 -5.61 -5.24 -12.07
CA VAL A 53 -4.60 -4.41 -12.75
C VAL A 53 -4.98 -4.21 -14.23
N ARG A 54 -5.28 -2.96 -14.61
CA ARG A 54 -5.65 -2.59 -15.99
C ARG A 54 -4.48 -1.91 -16.73
N PRO A 55 -4.55 -1.75 -18.07
CA PRO A 55 -3.51 -1.03 -18.81
C PRO A 55 -3.21 0.37 -18.26
N GLN A 56 -4.23 1.08 -17.75
CA GLN A 56 -4.04 2.37 -17.08
C GLN A 56 -3.21 2.24 -15.80
N THR A 57 -3.52 1.25 -14.95
CA THR A 57 -2.75 0.96 -13.73
C THR A 57 -1.29 0.67 -14.06
N ARG A 58 -1.03 -0.12 -15.12
CA ARG A 58 0.34 -0.43 -15.57
C ARG A 58 1.11 0.81 -16.03
N HIS A 59 0.45 1.75 -16.70
CA HIS A 59 1.07 3.01 -17.08
C HIS A 59 1.46 3.84 -15.86
N VAL A 60 0.58 3.93 -14.86
CA VAL A 60 0.86 4.62 -13.59
C VAL A 60 2.02 3.97 -12.84
N MET A 61 2.07 2.64 -12.77
CA MET A 61 3.16 1.90 -12.12
C MET A 61 4.50 2.17 -12.81
N ARG A 62 4.53 2.18 -14.15
CA ARG A 62 5.72 2.54 -14.92
C ARG A 62 6.16 3.98 -14.63
N GLN A 63 5.23 4.93 -14.63
CA GLN A 63 5.53 6.33 -14.34
C GLN A 63 6.10 6.50 -12.93
N ALA A 64 5.50 5.87 -11.92
CA ALA A 64 5.99 5.91 -10.54
C ALA A 64 7.41 5.34 -10.42
N PHE A 65 7.71 4.26 -11.15
CA PHE A 65 9.05 3.67 -11.21
C PHE A 65 10.06 4.61 -11.89
N GLU A 66 9.73 5.18 -13.05
CA GLU A 66 10.58 6.11 -13.80
C GLU A 66 10.89 7.38 -12.99
N ASP A 67 9.90 7.89 -12.25
CA ASP A 67 10.05 9.08 -11.39
C ASP A 67 10.70 8.77 -10.03
N ARG A 68 11.04 7.51 -9.75
CA ARG A 68 11.59 7.02 -8.47
C ARG A 68 10.72 7.43 -7.27
N VAL A 69 9.41 7.21 -7.36
CA VAL A 69 8.42 7.56 -6.32
C VAL A 69 7.93 6.30 -5.61
N GLN A 70 7.91 6.31 -4.27
CA GLN A 70 7.57 5.11 -3.50
C GLN A 70 6.05 4.84 -3.54
N PRO A 71 5.61 3.70 -4.08
CA PRO A 71 4.19 3.37 -4.13
C PRO A 71 3.69 2.74 -2.82
N LEU A 72 2.50 3.14 -2.37
CA LEU A 72 1.70 2.45 -1.38
C LEU A 72 0.47 1.84 -2.03
N LEU A 73 0.33 0.51 -1.98
CA LEU A 73 -0.76 -0.19 -2.65
C LEU A 73 -2.06 -0.03 -1.85
N VAL A 74 -3.09 0.47 -2.51
CA VAL A 74 -4.43 0.61 -1.95
C VAL A 74 -5.41 -0.22 -2.77
N LEU A 75 -5.82 -1.35 -2.22
CA LEU A 75 -6.86 -2.22 -2.75
C LEU A 75 -8.22 -1.62 -2.43
N ASN A 76 -8.88 -1.06 -3.45
CA ASN A 76 -10.11 -0.29 -3.31
C ASN A 76 -11.34 -1.06 -3.83
N LYS A 77 -12.53 -0.60 -3.43
CA LYS A 77 -13.84 -1.18 -3.76
C LYS A 77 -14.09 -2.55 -3.13
N LEU A 78 -13.60 -2.76 -1.91
CA LEU A 78 -13.91 -3.97 -1.14
C LEU A 78 -15.42 -4.13 -0.88
N ASP A 79 -16.17 -3.03 -0.81
CA ASP A 79 -17.64 -3.04 -0.73
C ASP A 79 -18.28 -3.74 -1.96
N ARG A 80 -17.79 -3.43 -3.16
CA ARG A 80 -18.26 -4.04 -4.40
C ARG A 80 -17.75 -5.47 -4.53
N LEU A 81 -16.54 -5.75 -4.07
CA LEU A 81 -16.01 -7.12 -4.00
C LEU A 81 -16.92 -7.99 -3.12
N ALA A 82 -17.32 -7.49 -1.94
CA ALA A 82 -18.22 -8.19 -1.04
C ALA A 82 -19.60 -8.47 -1.65
N ALA A 83 -20.12 -7.55 -2.45
CA ALA A 83 -21.38 -7.76 -3.16
C ALA A 83 -21.28 -8.80 -4.30
N LEU A 84 -20.12 -8.92 -4.95
CA LEU A 84 -19.93 -9.80 -6.11
C LEU A 84 -19.46 -11.21 -5.75
N TYR A 85 -18.75 -11.35 -4.64
CA TYR A 85 -18.22 -12.63 -4.14
C TYR A 85 -18.84 -12.93 -2.78
N PRO A 86 -19.99 -13.63 -2.71
CA PRO A 86 -20.62 -13.96 -1.44
C PRO A 86 -19.76 -14.86 -0.55
N ASP A 87 -18.90 -15.69 -1.14
CA ASP A 87 -17.90 -16.47 -0.40
C ASP A 87 -16.63 -15.63 -0.15
N PRO A 88 -16.29 -15.34 1.12
CA PRO A 88 -15.06 -14.62 1.46
C PRO A 88 -13.76 -15.31 1.03
N GLU A 89 -13.74 -16.63 0.85
CA GLU A 89 -12.54 -17.34 0.37
C GLU A 89 -12.25 -16.98 -1.08
N ASP A 90 -13.26 -16.94 -1.96
CA ASP A 90 -13.10 -16.54 -3.36
C ASP A 90 -12.61 -15.08 -3.46
N ALA A 91 -13.15 -14.20 -2.60
CA ALA A 91 -12.71 -12.81 -2.50
C ALA A 91 -11.25 -12.70 -2.06
N PHE A 92 -10.79 -13.54 -1.14
CA PHE A 92 -9.39 -13.60 -0.73
C PHE A 92 -8.47 -14.04 -1.87
N GLN A 93 -8.85 -15.09 -2.61
CA GLN A 93 -8.05 -15.53 -3.77
C GLN A 93 -7.94 -14.41 -4.81
N ARG A 94 -9.01 -13.65 -5.03
CA ARG A 94 -8.99 -12.48 -5.91
C ARG A 94 -8.03 -11.39 -5.40
N ILE A 95 -8.10 -11.04 -4.12
CA ILE A 95 -7.20 -10.06 -3.49
C ILE A 95 -5.73 -10.49 -3.65
N ARG A 96 -5.43 -11.76 -3.34
CA ARG A 96 -4.07 -12.31 -3.42
C ARG A 96 -3.52 -12.25 -4.85
N SER A 97 -4.32 -12.67 -5.83
CA SER A 97 -3.97 -12.58 -7.25
C SER A 97 -3.67 -11.14 -7.70
N ILE A 98 -4.39 -10.14 -7.19
CA ILE A 98 -4.12 -8.73 -7.53
C ILE A 98 -2.78 -8.28 -6.97
N ILE A 99 -2.44 -8.64 -5.73
CA ILE A 99 -1.15 -8.31 -5.12
C ILE A 99 -0.01 -8.97 -5.91
N GLU A 100 -0.18 -10.24 -6.27
CA GLU A 100 0.78 -10.99 -7.11
C GLU A 100 0.96 -10.33 -8.47
N ASP A 101 -0.13 -9.92 -9.16
CA ASP A 101 -0.06 -9.20 -10.44
C ASP A 101 0.72 -7.88 -10.31
N VAL A 102 0.47 -7.11 -9.25
CA VAL A 102 1.18 -5.85 -8.99
C VAL A 102 2.67 -6.10 -8.78
N ASN A 103 3.04 -7.10 -7.96
CA ASN A 103 4.42 -7.47 -7.70
C ASN A 103 5.14 -7.91 -8.98
N MET A 104 4.50 -8.74 -9.81
CA MET A 104 5.07 -9.18 -11.08
C MET A 104 5.33 -8.00 -12.03
N HIS A 105 4.47 -6.98 -12.03
CA HIS A 105 4.68 -5.81 -12.86
C HIS A 105 5.87 -4.97 -12.41
N PHE A 106 6.03 -4.74 -11.10
CA PHE A 106 7.19 -4.02 -10.59
C PHE A 106 8.48 -4.82 -10.77
N LEU A 107 8.45 -6.13 -10.55
CA LEU A 107 9.61 -7.00 -10.80
C LEU A 107 10.09 -6.88 -12.24
N ASN A 108 9.19 -6.93 -13.22
CA ASN A 108 9.55 -6.77 -14.63
C ASN A 108 10.16 -5.39 -14.93
N LEU A 109 9.70 -4.32 -14.28
CA LEU A 109 10.25 -2.98 -14.45
C LEU A 109 11.67 -2.89 -13.88
N VAL A 110 11.88 -3.43 -12.68
CA VAL A 110 13.18 -3.49 -12.00
C VAL A 110 14.18 -4.33 -12.82
N GLU A 111 13.76 -5.49 -13.33
CA GLU A 111 14.60 -6.33 -14.18
C GLU A 111 14.97 -5.62 -15.49
N SER A 112 14.02 -4.92 -16.12
CA SER A 112 14.28 -4.17 -17.35
C SER A 112 15.28 -3.01 -17.13
N ASP A 113 15.19 -2.30 -16.00
CA ASP A 113 16.12 -1.22 -15.65
C ASP A 113 17.52 -1.75 -15.35
N LYS A 114 17.61 -2.89 -14.63
CA LYS A 114 18.87 -3.60 -14.39
C LYS A 114 19.57 -3.97 -15.69
N GLU A 115 18.83 -4.56 -16.64
CA GLU A 115 19.36 -4.92 -17.96
C GLU A 115 19.81 -3.68 -18.75
N ALA A 116 19.01 -2.61 -18.73
CA ALA A 116 19.33 -1.36 -19.42
C ALA A 116 20.61 -0.69 -18.88
N LYS A 117 20.86 -0.81 -17.57
CA LYS A 117 22.06 -0.29 -16.89
C LYS A 117 23.27 -1.23 -16.97
N GLY A 118 23.09 -2.46 -17.47
CA GLY A 118 24.14 -3.47 -17.55
C GLY A 118 24.65 -3.93 -16.18
N LEU A 119 23.78 -3.96 -15.18
CA LEU A 119 24.10 -4.38 -13.81
C LEU A 119 23.88 -5.89 -13.65
N ASP A 120 24.76 -6.55 -12.88
CA ASP A 120 24.64 -8.00 -12.61
C ASP A 120 23.53 -8.30 -11.56
N GLU A 121 23.33 -7.38 -10.61
CA GLU A 121 22.37 -7.51 -9.51
C GLU A 121 21.38 -6.34 -9.51
N ILE A 122 20.20 -6.58 -8.92
CA ILE A 122 19.19 -5.53 -8.71
C ILE A 122 19.72 -4.55 -7.66
N ASP A 123 19.49 -3.25 -7.87
CA ASP A 123 19.82 -2.24 -6.87
C ASP A 123 19.04 -2.50 -5.57
N ALA A 124 19.73 -2.59 -4.45
CA ALA A 124 19.12 -2.88 -3.15
C ALA A 124 18.04 -1.85 -2.76
N GLN A 125 18.14 -0.61 -3.25
CA GLN A 125 17.12 0.41 -3.06
C GLN A 125 15.86 0.12 -3.88
N ASP A 126 16.03 -0.29 -5.14
CA ASP A 126 14.90 -0.68 -5.99
C ASP A 126 14.21 -1.93 -5.44
N GLU A 127 14.97 -2.88 -4.91
CA GLU A 127 14.41 -4.03 -4.18
C GLU A 127 13.68 -3.60 -2.90
N ALA A 128 14.21 -2.67 -2.10
CA ALA A 128 13.52 -2.22 -0.90
C ALA A 128 12.21 -1.46 -1.21
N MET A 129 12.17 -0.75 -2.33
CA MET A 129 11.07 0.15 -2.70
C MET A 129 9.97 -0.54 -3.49
N TYR A 130 10.35 -1.44 -4.39
CA TYR A 130 9.46 -2.13 -5.31
C TYR A 130 9.42 -3.66 -5.10
N GLY A 131 10.26 -4.20 -4.21
CA GLY A 131 10.56 -5.64 -4.14
C GLY A 131 9.60 -6.51 -3.34
N SER A 132 8.42 -6.03 -2.96
CA SER A 132 7.19 -6.85 -2.80
C SER A 132 6.16 -6.12 -1.95
N PHE A 133 4.98 -5.88 -2.53
CA PHE A 133 3.78 -5.63 -1.75
C PHE A 133 3.38 -6.90 -1.00
N ASP A 134 3.37 -6.80 0.32
CA ASP A 134 2.93 -7.83 1.23
C ASP A 134 2.21 -7.16 2.41
N PRO A 135 0.92 -7.47 2.65
CA PRO A 135 0.19 -6.96 3.80
C PRO A 135 0.90 -7.12 5.15
N THR A 136 1.81 -8.09 5.31
CA THR A 136 2.65 -8.26 6.51
C THR A 136 3.68 -7.15 6.70
N ASN A 137 4.13 -6.54 5.60
CA ASN A 137 5.03 -5.40 5.60
C ASN A 137 4.31 -4.07 5.82
N ASN A 138 2.98 -4.08 6.01
CA ASN A 138 2.15 -2.88 6.16
C ASN A 138 2.26 -1.91 4.96
N ASN A 139 2.52 -2.42 3.76
CA ASN A 139 2.59 -1.63 2.52
C ASN A 139 1.36 -1.86 1.61
N VAL A 140 0.35 -2.57 2.11
CA VAL A 140 -0.94 -2.82 1.43
C VAL A 140 -2.09 -2.35 2.33
N LEU A 141 -2.96 -1.51 1.76
CA LEU A 141 -4.18 -1.02 2.39
C LEU A 141 -5.41 -1.65 1.75
N PHE A 142 -6.37 -2.03 2.58
CA PHE A 142 -7.69 -2.50 2.19
C PHE A 142 -8.70 -1.38 2.39
N ALA A 143 -9.41 -0.99 1.35
CA ALA A 143 -10.23 0.21 1.37
C ALA A 143 -11.58 0.07 0.66
N SER A 144 -12.53 0.87 1.14
CA SER A 144 -13.69 1.31 0.38
C SER A 144 -13.72 2.84 0.40
N ALA A 145 -13.27 3.46 -0.69
CA ALA A 145 -13.36 4.91 -0.85
C ALA A 145 -14.82 5.38 -0.87
N LEU A 146 -15.75 4.57 -1.41
CA LEU A 146 -17.17 4.88 -1.45
C LEU A 146 -17.78 4.98 -0.05
N HIS A 147 -17.40 4.06 0.85
CA HIS A 147 -17.92 4.01 2.22
C HIS A 147 -17.01 4.73 3.23
N GLY A 148 -15.87 5.26 2.80
CA GLY A 148 -15.01 6.12 3.61
C GLY A 148 -14.19 5.39 4.67
N TRP A 149 -13.83 4.12 4.44
CA TRP A 149 -12.97 3.37 5.35
C TRP A 149 -11.76 2.74 4.67
N ALA A 150 -10.65 2.61 5.41
CA ALA A 150 -9.49 1.83 5.02
C ALA A 150 -8.72 1.32 6.24
N PHE A 151 -8.02 0.20 6.09
CA PHE A 151 -7.12 -0.34 7.12
C PHE A 151 -5.91 -1.05 6.48
N ASP A 152 -4.78 -1.05 7.18
CA ASP A 152 -3.73 -2.06 7.03
C ASP A 152 -3.94 -3.20 8.05
N LEU A 153 -3.27 -4.33 7.84
CA LEU A 153 -3.39 -5.47 8.74
C LEU A 153 -2.95 -5.14 10.17
N ARG A 154 -1.92 -4.31 10.36
CA ARG A 154 -1.46 -3.89 11.69
C ARG A 154 -2.52 -3.14 12.46
N THR A 155 -3.19 -2.18 11.82
CA THR A 155 -4.26 -1.40 12.45
C THR A 155 -5.46 -2.26 12.77
N TRP A 156 -5.81 -3.21 11.90
CA TRP A 156 -6.85 -4.20 12.20
C TRP A 156 -6.47 -5.09 13.38
N ALA A 157 -5.24 -5.60 13.38
CA ALA A 157 -4.70 -6.42 14.45
C ALA A 157 -4.72 -5.68 15.79
N ASP A 158 -4.15 -4.48 15.85
CA ASP A 158 -4.07 -3.65 17.06
C ASP A 158 -5.43 -3.25 17.61
N LYS A 159 -6.32 -2.73 16.76
CA LYS A 159 -7.59 -2.16 17.22
C LYS A 159 -8.63 -3.23 17.56
N LEU A 160 -8.66 -4.35 16.82
CA LEU A 160 -9.77 -5.31 16.93
C LEU A 160 -9.36 -6.67 17.46
N LEU A 161 -8.26 -7.25 16.97
CA LEU A 161 -7.95 -8.64 17.24
C LEU A 161 -7.11 -8.80 18.50
N LEU A 162 -6.05 -8.02 18.67
CA LEU A 162 -5.13 -8.14 19.80
C LEU A 162 -5.86 -8.03 21.15
N PRO A 163 -6.78 -7.07 21.39
CA PRO A 163 -7.53 -7.00 22.64
C PRO A 163 -8.45 -8.21 22.85
N LYS A 164 -9.10 -8.69 21.78
CA LYS A 164 -10.02 -9.83 21.83
C LYS A 164 -9.27 -11.14 22.09
N LEU A 165 -8.19 -11.39 21.36
CA LEU A 165 -7.38 -12.61 21.44
C LEU A 165 -6.65 -12.71 22.79
N LYS A 166 -6.18 -11.59 23.34
CA LYS A 166 -5.62 -11.56 24.71
C LYS A 166 -6.70 -11.86 25.76
N SER A 167 -7.89 -11.27 25.61
CA SER A 167 -9.00 -11.52 26.54
C SER A 167 -9.49 -12.97 26.53
N THR A 168 -9.43 -13.65 25.38
CA THR A 168 -9.79 -15.07 25.27
C THR A 168 -8.63 -16.02 25.60
N ARG A 169 -7.45 -15.50 25.98
CA ARG A 169 -6.20 -16.24 26.23
C ARG A 169 -5.78 -17.15 25.06
N MET A 170 -6.10 -16.72 23.84
CA MET A 170 -5.81 -17.50 22.63
C MET A 170 -4.42 -17.24 22.06
N ILE A 171 -3.85 -16.08 22.38
CA ILE A 171 -2.46 -15.74 22.08
C ILE A 171 -1.73 -15.43 23.38
N ALA A 172 -0.42 -15.50 23.35
CA ALA A 172 0.39 -15.19 24.51
C ALA A 172 0.21 -13.71 24.91
N PRO A 173 0.18 -13.37 26.21
CA PRO A 173 0.01 -11.98 26.66
C PRO A 173 1.00 -10.99 26.04
N GLU A 174 2.21 -11.47 25.75
CA GLU A 174 3.33 -10.75 25.15
C GLU A 174 3.23 -10.61 23.62
N SER A 175 2.33 -11.33 22.95
CA SER A 175 2.19 -11.25 21.49
C SER A 175 1.93 -9.81 21.03
N THR A 176 2.59 -9.42 19.94
CA THR A 176 2.51 -8.09 19.35
C THR A 176 1.52 -8.04 18.18
N ALA A 177 1.30 -6.84 17.65
CA ALA A 177 0.58 -6.63 16.40
C ALA A 177 1.23 -7.40 15.25
N GLU A 178 2.57 -7.39 15.16
CA GLU A 178 3.30 -8.03 14.06
C GLU A 178 3.09 -9.54 14.04
N ASP A 179 3.04 -10.19 15.21
CA ASP A 179 2.76 -11.63 15.32
C ASP A 179 1.36 -11.95 14.79
N VAL A 180 0.36 -11.13 15.14
CA VAL A 180 -1.01 -11.30 14.68
C VAL A 180 -1.11 -11.05 13.17
N VAL A 181 -0.38 -10.08 12.63
CA VAL A 181 -0.36 -9.79 11.20
C VAL A 181 0.21 -10.98 10.41
N LYS A 182 1.34 -11.56 10.86
CA LYS A 182 1.93 -12.77 10.25
C LYS A 182 0.97 -13.96 10.33
N PHE A 183 0.28 -14.10 11.46
CA PHE A 183 -0.74 -15.12 11.64
C PHE A 183 -1.94 -14.96 10.70
N LEU A 184 -2.36 -13.72 10.43
CA LEU A 184 -3.49 -13.43 9.54
C LEU A 184 -3.14 -13.74 8.09
N TRP A 185 -2.02 -13.20 7.59
CA TRP A 185 -1.70 -13.27 6.16
C TRP A 185 -0.89 -14.50 5.77
N GLY A 186 -0.26 -15.18 6.74
CA GLY A 186 0.45 -16.44 6.51
C GLY A 186 -0.49 -17.60 6.16
N ASP A 187 0.10 -18.74 5.81
CA ASP A 187 -0.64 -19.95 5.44
C ASP A 187 -1.17 -20.71 6.67
N TYR A 188 -1.98 -20.04 7.47
CA TYR A 188 -2.67 -20.59 8.64
C TYR A 188 -4.16 -20.77 8.36
N CYS A 189 -4.69 -21.93 8.75
CA CYS A 189 -6.12 -22.25 8.66
C CYS A 189 -6.69 -22.57 10.03
N LEU A 190 -7.86 -22.03 10.34
CA LEU A 190 -8.64 -22.35 11.53
C LEU A 190 -9.55 -23.54 11.27
N LYS A 191 -9.60 -24.49 12.21
CA LYS A 191 -10.52 -25.63 12.16
C LYS A 191 -11.99 -25.15 12.21
N LYS A 192 -12.90 -25.90 11.59
CA LYS A 192 -14.36 -25.59 11.60
C LYS A 192 -14.98 -25.57 13.00
N LYS A 193 -14.38 -26.26 13.97
CA LYS A 193 -14.76 -26.27 15.39
C LYS A 193 -13.53 -25.98 16.24
N GLY A 194 -13.42 -24.75 16.71
CA GLY A 194 -12.31 -24.26 17.54
C GLY A 194 -11.43 -23.26 16.80
N PHE A 195 -10.59 -22.56 17.56
CA PHE A 195 -9.61 -21.61 17.04
C PHE A 195 -8.19 -22.18 17.03
N GLU A 196 -8.06 -23.50 16.90
CA GLU A 196 -6.76 -24.12 16.65
C GLU A 196 -6.34 -23.82 15.23
N ALA A 197 -5.18 -23.18 15.10
CA ALA A 197 -4.57 -22.91 13.82
C ALA A 197 -3.70 -24.09 13.37
N ILE A 198 -3.84 -24.46 12.10
CA ILE A 198 -2.98 -25.43 11.43
C ILE A 198 -2.20 -24.68 10.36
N GLU A 199 -0.88 -24.73 10.46
CA GLU A 199 0.03 -24.24 9.43
C GLU A 199 0.00 -25.18 8.22
N GLY A 200 -0.12 -24.62 7.00
CA GLY A 200 -0.20 -25.38 5.76
C GLY A 200 -1.44 -26.28 5.62
N GLY A 201 -2.46 -26.07 6.45
CA GLY A 201 -3.65 -26.91 6.47
C GLY A 201 -4.55 -26.70 5.24
N VAL A 202 -4.73 -27.75 4.42
CA VAL A 202 -5.73 -27.78 3.33
C VAL A 202 -7.16 -27.84 3.89
N THR A 203 -7.32 -28.25 5.15
CA THR A 203 -8.60 -28.53 5.80
C THR A 203 -8.94 -27.48 6.85
N GLY A 204 -9.51 -26.34 6.44
CA GLY A 204 -9.95 -25.29 7.35
C GLY A 204 -10.34 -24.00 6.61
N THR A 205 -10.64 -22.95 7.36
CA THR A 205 -10.85 -21.60 6.81
C THR A 205 -9.63 -20.77 7.12
N ARG A 206 -9.05 -20.10 6.12
CA ARG A 206 -7.86 -19.25 6.31
C ARG A 206 -8.09 -18.21 7.40
N THR A 207 -7.06 -17.90 8.19
CA THR A 207 -7.13 -16.95 9.31
C THR A 207 -7.57 -15.56 8.85
N PHE A 208 -6.99 -15.02 7.77
CA PHE A 208 -7.45 -13.75 7.18
C PHE A 208 -8.92 -13.77 6.80
N VAL A 209 -9.36 -14.83 6.11
CA VAL A 209 -10.75 -14.99 5.69
C VAL A 209 -11.68 -15.02 6.89
N LYS A 210 -11.34 -15.80 7.91
CA LYS A 210 -12.18 -15.98 9.10
C LYS A 210 -12.25 -14.74 10.00
N LEU A 211 -11.13 -14.05 10.20
CA LEU A 211 -10.98 -13.00 11.19
C LEU A 211 -11.10 -11.58 10.62
N VAL A 212 -10.98 -11.43 9.30
CA VAL A 212 -11.09 -10.13 8.61
C VAL A 212 -12.28 -10.13 7.65
N LEU A 213 -12.23 -10.92 6.57
CA LEU A 213 -13.24 -10.82 5.51
C LEU A 213 -14.64 -11.23 5.97
N GLU A 214 -14.79 -12.35 6.67
CA GLU A 214 -16.10 -12.77 7.21
C GLU A 214 -16.74 -11.68 8.09
N ASN A 215 -15.94 -10.90 8.83
CA ASN A 215 -16.47 -9.83 9.68
C ASN A 215 -16.99 -8.66 8.83
N ILE A 216 -16.29 -8.32 7.75
CA ILE A 216 -16.71 -7.29 6.80
C ILE A 216 -17.96 -7.76 6.04
N TRP A 217 -17.99 -9.00 5.57
CA TRP A 217 -19.12 -9.58 4.83
C TRP A 217 -20.38 -9.61 5.68
N LYS A 218 -20.30 -10.12 6.91
CA LYS A 218 -21.44 -10.15 7.84
C LYS A 218 -22.03 -8.76 8.10
N LEU A 219 -21.18 -7.73 8.12
CA LEU A 219 -21.66 -6.35 8.28
C LEU A 219 -22.44 -5.87 7.05
N TYR A 220 -21.97 -6.16 5.84
CA TYR A 220 -22.66 -5.79 4.60
C TYR A 220 -23.91 -6.64 4.32
N GLU A 221 -23.92 -7.92 4.72
CA GLU A 221 -25.08 -8.81 4.61
C GLU A 221 -26.25 -8.37 5.50
N GLN A 222 -25.95 -7.79 6.66
CA GLN A 222 -26.99 -7.26 7.55
C GLN A 222 -27.65 -6.02 6.94
N ASP A 223 -26.85 -5.00 6.65
CA ASP A 223 -27.29 -3.74 6.06
C ASP A 223 -26.06 -2.93 5.61
N VAL A 224 -26.10 -2.41 4.38
CA VAL A 224 -24.97 -1.68 3.78
C VAL A 224 -24.63 -0.41 4.57
N ASN A 225 -25.64 0.31 5.08
CA ASN A 225 -25.40 1.53 5.85
C ASN A 225 -24.76 1.21 7.20
N THR A 226 -25.22 0.16 7.87
CA THR A 226 -24.64 -0.34 9.12
C THR A 226 -23.17 -0.74 8.94
N GLY A 227 -22.85 -1.45 7.85
CA GLY A 227 -21.48 -1.80 7.50
C GLY A 227 -20.61 -0.57 7.25
N ARG A 228 -21.11 0.39 6.46
CA ARG A 228 -20.46 1.68 6.22
C ARG A 228 -20.15 2.41 7.53
N GLU A 229 -21.14 2.66 8.38
CA GLU A 229 -21.00 3.46 9.60
C GLU A 229 -20.04 2.83 10.61
N LYS A 230 -20.15 1.51 10.83
CA LYS A 230 -19.28 0.79 11.77
C LYS A 230 -17.83 0.75 11.29
N LEU A 231 -17.60 0.50 10.00
CA LEU A 231 -16.23 0.47 9.46
C LEU A 231 -15.63 1.87 9.37
N SER A 232 -16.36 2.89 8.92
CA SER A 232 -15.84 4.26 8.82
C SER A 232 -15.54 4.89 10.18
N SER A 233 -16.31 4.54 11.22
CA SER A 233 -16.04 5.02 12.58
C SER A 233 -14.79 4.37 13.21
N GLN A 234 -14.52 3.11 12.91
CA GLN A 234 -13.35 2.39 13.44
C GLN A 234 -12.07 2.64 12.62
N PHE A 235 -12.22 2.76 11.30
CA PHE A 235 -11.17 2.74 10.29
C PHE A 235 -11.37 3.87 9.28
N SER A 236 -11.39 5.12 9.74
CA SER A 236 -11.52 6.29 8.86
C SER A 236 -10.46 6.27 7.75
N LEU A 237 -10.91 6.39 6.50
CA LEU A 237 -10.06 6.36 5.30
C LEU A 237 -8.92 7.38 5.37
N SER A 238 -9.24 8.63 5.69
CA SER A 238 -8.25 9.71 5.71
C SER A 238 -7.20 9.51 6.80
N GLN A 239 -7.63 9.10 8.00
CA GLN A 239 -6.72 8.83 9.10
C GLN A 239 -5.79 7.65 8.79
N GLN A 240 -6.32 6.60 8.17
CA GLN A 240 -5.51 5.45 7.81
C GLN A 240 -4.48 5.80 6.73
N ILE A 241 -4.90 6.46 5.65
CA ILE A 241 -3.98 6.89 4.59
C ILE A 241 -2.88 7.78 5.18
N PHE A 242 -3.25 8.77 6.00
CA PHE A 242 -2.28 9.66 6.63
C PHE A 242 -1.26 8.90 7.48
N ARG A 243 -1.74 7.98 8.32
CA ARG A 243 -0.87 7.14 9.16
C ARG A 243 0.08 6.29 8.31
N SER A 244 -0.43 5.60 7.30
CA SER A 244 0.40 4.74 6.45
C SER A 244 1.41 5.53 5.63
N CYS A 245 1.08 6.76 5.22
CA CYS A 245 2.05 7.64 4.56
C CYS A 245 3.20 8.01 5.49
N ILE A 246 2.92 8.37 6.75
CA ILE A 246 3.96 8.69 7.73
C ILE A 246 4.83 7.46 8.04
N ASP A 247 4.21 6.29 8.18
CA ASP A 247 4.91 5.08 8.58
C ASP A 247 5.77 4.48 7.46
N LYS A 248 5.48 4.79 6.18
CA LYS A 248 6.08 4.08 5.04
C LYS A 248 6.78 4.95 4.02
N LEU A 249 6.37 6.20 3.83
CA LEU A 249 7.04 7.03 2.84
C LEU A 249 8.41 7.47 3.38
N PRO A 250 9.42 7.53 2.49
CA PRO A 250 10.76 7.94 2.89
C PRO A 250 10.77 9.41 3.33
N ASN A 251 11.83 9.79 4.04
CA ASN A 251 12.05 11.19 4.36
C ASN A 251 12.18 11.99 3.04
N PRO A 252 11.60 13.21 2.96
CA PRO A 252 11.74 14.07 1.78
C PRO A 252 13.18 14.28 1.31
N VAL A 253 14.16 14.29 2.23
CA VAL A 253 15.59 14.43 1.87
C VAL A 253 16.10 13.20 1.11
N GLU A 254 15.87 12.00 1.64
CA GLU A 254 16.26 10.73 0.99
C GLU A 254 15.55 10.59 -0.38
N SER A 255 14.30 11.04 -0.45
CA SER A 255 13.49 11.03 -1.66
C SER A 255 14.02 12.01 -2.72
N ALA A 256 14.55 13.16 -2.29
CA ALA A 256 15.15 14.16 -3.19
C ALA A 256 16.50 13.70 -3.73
N GLU A 257 17.37 13.14 -2.88
CA GLU A 257 18.69 12.61 -3.28
C GLU A 257 18.57 11.57 -4.39
N ARG A 258 17.66 10.59 -4.24
CA ARG A 258 17.41 9.55 -5.25
C ARG A 258 16.92 10.10 -6.58
N ARG A 259 16.07 11.13 -6.53
CA ARG A 259 15.55 11.77 -7.74
C ARG A 259 16.61 12.60 -8.42
N MET A 260 17.52 13.24 -7.68
CA MET A 260 18.64 14.00 -8.27
C MET A 260 19.57 13.11 -9.10
N GLU A 261 19.82 11.88 -8.67
CA GLU A 261 20.62 10.91 -9.46
C GLU A 261 19.98 10.63 -10.83
N THR A 262 18.64 10.63 -10.90
CA THR A 262 17.90 10.37 -12.14
C THR A 262 17.68 11.64 -12.98
N LEU A 263 17.38 12.77 -12.34
CA LEU A 263 17.04 14.03 -13.00
C LEU A 263 18.27 14.84 -13.43
N ALA A 264 19.41 14.68 -12.76
CA ALA A 264 20.63 15.46 -13.02
C ALA A 264 21.92 14.63 -12.85
N PRO A 265 22.09 13.50 -13.59
CA PRO A 265 23.20 12.58 -13.41
C PRO A 265 24.59 13.23 -13.58
N GLY A 266 24.71 14.26 -14.43
CA GLY A 266 25.98 14.97 -14.66
C GLY A 266 26.40 15.95 -13.55
N LEU A 267 25.45 16.51 -12.80
CA LEU A 267 25.72 17.43 -11.68
C LEU A 267 26.16 16.67 -10.42
N TRP A 268 25.64 15.45 -10.24
CA TRP A 268 25.94 14.62 -9.07
C TRP A 268 27.32 13.94 -9.16
N ALA A 269 27.75 13.55 -10.37
CA ALA A 269 29.02 12.88 -10.61
C ALA A 269 30.26 13.77 -10.38
N GLU A 270 30.14 15.09 -10.54
CA GLU A 270 31.25 16.05 -10.32
C GLU A 270 31.39 16.50 -8.86
N GLY A 271 30.39 16.26 -8.00
CA GLY A 271 30.30 16.81 -6.64
C GLY A 271 30.69 15.87 -5.49
N GLY A 272 30.97 14.60 -5.75
CA GLY A 272 31.35 13.65 -4.70
C GLY A 272 30.22 13.36 -3.71
N GLY A 273 29.22 12.59 -4.15
CA GLY A 273 28.33 11.77 -3.30
C GLY A 273 27.82 12.42 -2.01
N GLY A 274 26.81 13.28 -2.15
CA GLY A 274 26.03 13.84 -1.05
C GLY A 274 25.88 15.36 -1.15
N LEU A 275 24.66 15.86 -0.94
CA LEU A 275 24.46 17.30 -0.75
C LEU A 275 25.24 17.72 0.50
N SER A 276 26.05 18.76 0.39
CA SER A 276 26.66 19.36 1.58
C SER A 276 25.57 19.83 2.54
N ALA A 277 25.86 19.85 3.85
CA ALA A 277 24.91 20.34 4.84
C ALA A 277 24.43 21.79 4.55
N GLU A 278 25.21 22.56 3.80
CA GLU A 278 24.88 23.90 3.35
C GLU A 278 23.90 23.90 2.15
N GLU A 279 24.04 22.97 1.21
CA GLU A 279 23.10 22.82 0.08
C GLU A 279 21.75 22.25 0.52
N VAL A 280 21.76 21.30 1.46
CA VAL A 280 20.52 20.82 2.13
C VAL A 280 19.81 21.99 2.80
N LYS A 281 20.56 22.88 3.45
CA LYS A 281 20.01 24.06 4.13
C LYS A 281 19.49 25.09 3.13
N LEU A 282 20.20 25.32 2.02
CA LEU A 282 19.78 26.24 0.96
C LEU A 282 18.50 25.76 0.25
N TYR A 283 18.35 24.44 0.06
CA TYR A 283 17.12 23.84 -0.46
C TYR A 283 15.97 23.89 0.56
N GLN A 284 16.25 23.73 1.85
CA GLN A 284 15.27 23.92 2.92
C GLN A 284 14.80 25.37 3.02
N ASP A 285 15.70 26.34 2.85
CA ASP A 285 15.41 27.77 2.88
C ASP A 285 14.63 28.22 1.63
N SER A 286 14.85 27.62 0.46
CA SER A 286 14.09 27.95 -0.76
C SER A 286 12.66 27.42 -0.77
N LEU A 287 12.36 26.40 0.04
CA LEU A 287 11.01 25.85 0.21
C LEU A 287 10.15 26.61 1.24
N THR A 288 10.75 27.52 2.02
CA THR A 288 10.06 28.30 3.07
C THR A 288 9.66 29.72 2.65
N THR A 289 9.79 30.07 1.36
CA THR A 289 9.36 31.36 0.80
C THR A 289 8.17 31.19 -0.13
#